data_AF-A0A950SVK4-F1
#
_entry.id   AF-A0A950SVK4-F1
#
_cell.length_a   1.000
_cell.length_b   1.000
_cell.length_c   1.000
_cell.angle_alpha   90.00
_cell.angle_beta   90.00
_cell.angle_gamma   90.00
#
_symmetry.space_group_name_H-M   'P 1'
#
loop_
_entity.id
_entity.type
_entity.pdbx_description
1 polymer ?
#
loop_
_entity_poly.entity_id
_entity_poly.type
_entity_poly.pdbx_seq_one_letter_code
_entity_poly.pdbx_strand_id
1 'polypeptide(L)' 'MWPRTDFLELIGATHPIIQAPMSGFTTPALAAAVCNAGAVGSIGC' A
#
# COMPACT_ATOMS: atom_id res chain seq x y z
N MET A 1 17.27 -3.78 5.51
CA MET A 1 16.24 -4.11 6.52
C MET A 1 15.71 -2.80 7.09
N TRP A 2 14.39 -2.60 7.18
CA TRP A 2 13.82 -1.39 7.76
C TRP A 2 14.06 -1.37 9.28
N PRO A 3 14.39 -0.21 9.88
CA PRO A 3 14.75 -0.14 11.30
C PRO A 3 13.55 -0.26 12.25
N ARG A 4 12.31 -0.12 11.75
CA ARG A 4 11.07 -0.36 12.50
C ARG A 4 10.04 -1.06 11.60
N THR A 5 9.38 -2.07 12.15
CA THR A 5 8.43 -2.93 11.45
C THR A 5 7.09 -3.06 12.17
N ASP A 6 6.93 -2.44 13.34
CA ASP A 6 5.71 -2.45 14.15
C ASP A 6 4.46 -2.07 13.36
N PHE A 7 4.55 -1.03 12.54
CA PHE A 7 3.47 -0.66 11.62
C PHE A 7 3.23 -1.73 10.55
N LEU A 8 4.30 -2.24 9.91
CA LEU A 8 4.21 -3.23 8.84
C LEU A 8 3.60 -4.55 9.31
N GLU A 9 3.94 -4.97 10.54
CA GLU A 9 3.37 -6.14 11.21
C GLU A 9 1.89 -5.94 11.52
N LEU A 10 1.50 -4.75 11.99
CA LEU A 10 0.10 -4.42 12.28
C LEU A 10 -0.80 -4.51 11.05
N ILE A 11 -0.30 -4.07 9.89
CA ILE A 11 -1.10 -3.99 8.65
C ILE A 11 -0.85 -5.14 7.66
N GLY A 12 0.10 -6.04 7.95
CA GLY A 12 0.45 -7.16 7.08
C GLY A 12 1.18 -6.78 5.79
N ALA A 13 2.01 -5.72 5.81
CA ALA A 13 2.80 -5.29 4.66
C ALA A 13 4.28 -5.68 4.79
N THR A 14 5.00 -5.72 3.67
CA THR A 14 6.44 -5.99 3.60
C THR A 14 7.25 -4.70 3.39
N HIS A 15 6.66 -3.71 2.74
CA HIS A 15 7.30 -2.45 2.38
C HIS A 15 6.60 -1.25 3.04
N PRO A 16 7.35 -0.28 3.61
CA PRO A 16 6.80 0.96 4.15
C PRO A 16 6.48 1.95 3.03
N ILE A 17 5.68 1.50 2.07
CA ILE A 17 5.24 2.25 0.90
C ILE A 17 3.72 2.27 0.93
N ILE A 18 3.17 3.46 0.75
CA ILE A 18 1.73 3.69 0.61
C ILE A 18 1.53 4.35 -0.74
N GLN A 19 0.70 3.75 -1.59
CA GLN A 19 0.28 4.39 -2.83
C GLN A 19 -0.73 5.49 -2.49
N ALA A 20 -0.50 6.71 -2.98
CA ALA A 20 -1.35 7.87 -2.69
C ALA A 20 -2.74 7.72 -3.33
N PRO A 21 -3.85 8.01 -2.62
CA PRO A 21 -5.18 7.99 -3.21
C PRO A 21 -5.33 9.17 -4.19
N MET A 22 -5.35 8.87 -5.49
CA MET A 22 -5.52 9.85 -6.56
C MET A 22 -6.87 9.62 -7.24
N SER A 23 -7.89 10.39 -6.88
CA SER A 23 -9.24 10.30 -7.48
C SER A 23 -9.17 10.42 -9.01
N GLY A 24 -9.85 9.53 -9.72
CA GLY A 24 -9.80 9.45 -11.20
C GLY A 24 -8.56 8.76 -11.79
N PHE A 25 -7.49 8.55 -11.03
CA PHE A 25 -6.26 7.87 -11.48
C PHE A 25 -6.03 6.52 -10.80
N THR A 26 -6.47 6.38 -9.56
CA THR A 26 -6.29 5.16 -8.78
C THR A 26 -7.38 4.17 -9.12
N THR A 27 -7.07 3.23 -10.01
CA THR A 27 -7.97 2.13 -10.33
C THR A 27 -7.93 1.07 -9.22
N PRO A 28 -9.01 0.28 -9.01
CA PRO A 28 -8.97 -0.85 -8.09
C PRO A 28 -7.87 -1.86 -8.44
N ALA A 29 -7.58 -2.05 -9.72
CA ALA A 29 -6.49 -2.91 -10.19
C ALA A 29 -5.11 -2.38 -9.77
N LEU A 30 -4.89 -1.05 -9.80
CA LEU A 30 -3.66 -0.44 -9.30
C LEU A 30 -3.50 -0.67 -7.80
N ALA A 31 -4.52 -0.40 -7.00
CA ALA A 31 -4.48 -0.62 -5.55
C ALA A 31 -4.21 -2.10 -5.21
N ALA A 32 -4.85 -3.04 -5.90
CA ALA A 32 -4.62 -4.47 -5.74
C ALA A 32 -3.18 -4.89 -6.11
N ALA A 33 -2.62 -4.34 -7.19
CA ALA A 33 -1.24 -4.61 -7.58
C ALA A 33 -0.23 -4.15 -6.52
N VAL A 34 -0.47 -2.99 -5.90
CA VAL A 34 0.35 -2.48 -4.78
C VAL A 34 0.26 -3.42 -3.57
N CYS A 35 -0.94 -3.88 -3.21
CA CYS A 35 -1.14 -4.86 -2.13
C CYS A 35 -0.41 -6.18 -2.41
N ASN A 36 -0.53 -6.72 -3.63
CA ASN A 36 0.15 -7.95 -4.04
C ASN A 36 1.68 -7.82 -4.05
N ALA A 37 2.19 -6.60 -4.26
CA ALA A 37 3.61 -6.29 -4.15
C ALA A 37 4.09 -6.10 -2.70
N GLY A 38 3.21 -6.26 -1.70
CA GLY A 38 3.56 -6.15 -0.28
C GLY A 38 3.58 -4.73 0.27
N ALA A 39 2.90 -3.78 -0.39
CA ALA A 39 2.73 -2.40 0.05
C ALA A 39 1.24 -2.08 0.33
N VAL A 40 0.93 -0.86 0.79
CA VAL A 40 -0.45 -0.45 1.06
C VAL A 40 -1.06 0.22 -0.18
N GLY A 41 -2.06 -0.43 -0.78
CA GLY A 41 -2.90 0.17 -1.81
C GLY A 41 -4.00 1.06 -1.20
N SER A 42 -4.20 2.25 -1.76
CA SER A 42 -5.29 3.15 -1.36
C SER A 42 -6.30 3.27 -2.50
N ILE A 43 -7.56 3.59 -2.20
CA ILE A 43 -8.56 3.94 -3.23
C ILE A 43 -8.83 5.44 -3.13
N GLY A 44 -8.77 6.15 -4.26
CA GLY A 44 -9.24 7.53 -4.34
C GLY A 44 -10.75 7.55 -4.49
N CYS A 45 -11.45 8.20 -3.55
CA CYS A 45 -12.88 8.51 -3.66
C CYS A 45 -13.11 9.87 -4.33
#